data_AF-A0A7W7I3W6-F1
#
_entry.id   AF-A0A7W7I3W6-F1
#
_cell.length_a   1.000
_cell.length_b   1.000
_cell.length_c   1.000
_cell.angle_alpha   90.00
_cell.angle_beta   90.00
_cell.angle_gamma   90.00
#
_symmetry.space_group_name_H-M   'P 1'
#
loop_
_entity.id
_entity.type
_entity.pdbx_description
1 polymer ?
#
loop_
_entity_poly.entity_id
_entity_poly.type
_entity_poly.pdbx_seq_one_letter_code
_entity_poly.pdbx_strand_id
1 'polypeptide(L)'
;MTRSWDEFAAAVFDVVPPQTLLLLMLLLAGLTGALWYWFPAWVPRRWPRWRMPRFRLPRLRLPRFRRTRKSKAAKAAAEPEPVFAPTVVLADGTLLADRLAAQGRYAEAIRQRLRDIVGDLTAAGVVAPLPGTTAAEVAASAAAHRPAVAGSLGGATDLFSEIWYGDRPALPAHDERMRVLTGDVRLRMREGTP
;
A
#
# COMPACT_ATOMS: atom_id res chain seq x y z
N MET A 1 38.96 -21.93 20.30
CA MET A 1 38.66 -21.03 19.15
C MET A 1 38.53 -19.56 19.59
N THR A 2 39.30 -19.09 20.58
CA THR A 2 39.24 -17.70 21.08
C THR A 2 40.59 -16.97 21.01
N ARG A 3 41.71 -17.69 20.97
CA ARG A 3 43.07 -17.11 21.01
C ARG A 3 43.40 -16.22 19.81
N SER A 4 42.94 -16.58 18.61
CA SER A 4 43.12 -15.78 17.40
C SER A 4 42.30 -14.48 17.42
N TRP A 5 41.20 -14.46 18.17
CA TRP A 5 40.36 -13.28 18.32
C TRP A 5 40.98 -12.28 19.30
N ASP A 6 41.58 -12.76 20.40
CA ASP A 6 42.29 -11.92 21.36
C ASP A 6 43.56 -11.30 20.77
N GLU A 7 44.34 -12.03 19.97
CA GLU A 7 45.51 -11.48 19.27
C GLU A 7 45.11 -10.41 18.24
N PHE A 8 44.03 -10.64 17.49
CA PHE A 8 43.55 -9.66 16.52
C PHE A 8 42.97 -8.41 17.21
N ALA A 9 42.19 -8.59 18.28
CA ALA A 9 41.68 -7.48 19.07
C ALA A 9 42.83 -6.67 19.68
N ALA A 10 43.80 -7.34 20.31
CA ALA A 10 44.96 -6.68 20.89
C ALA A 10 45.77 -5.90 19.85
N ALA A 11 46.07 -6.50 18.69
CA ALA A 11 46.81 -5.82 17.62
C ALA A 11 46.05 -4.61 17.05
N VAL A 12 44.72 -4.68 16.96
CA VAL A 12 43.88 -3.57 16.52
C VAL A 12 43.82 -2.45 17.56
N PHE A 13 43.79 -2.77 18.86
CA PHE A 13 43.82 -1.79 19.95
C PHE A 13 45.19 -1.12 20.14
N ASP A 14 46.28 -1.80 19.79
CA ASP A 14 47.65 -1.25 19.90
C ASP A 14 47.92 -0.20 18.83
N VAL A 15 47.33 -0.38 17.64
CA VAL A 15 47.44 0.57 16.51
C VAL A 15 46.42 1.70 16.62
N VAL A 16 45.27 1.45 17.26
CA VAL A 16 44.12 2.37 17.30
C VAL A 16 43.66 2.53 18.75
N PRO A 17 43.90 3.70 19.39
CA PRO A 17 43.52 3.94 20.78
C PRO A 17 42.03 3.62 21.00
N PRO A 18 41.64 3.03 22.14
CA PRO A 18 40.27 2.61 22.39
C PRO A 18 39.27 3.77 22.30
N GLN A 19 39.70 4.98 22.65
CA GLN A 19 38.92 6.21 22.49
C GLN A 19 38.63 6.52 21.02
N THR A 20 39.58 6.28 20.11
CA THR A 20 39.40 6.53 18.67
C THR A 20 38.46 5.51 18.02
N LEU A 21 38.49 4.25 18.45
CA LEU A 21 37.52 3.23 18.04
C LEU A 21 36.10 3.60 18.49
N LEU A 22 35.96 4.06 19.73
CA LEU A 22 34.68 4.49 20.29
C LEU A 22 34.15 5.74 19.56
N LEU A 23 35.03 6.70 19.27
CA LEU A 23 34.70 7.87 18.44
C LEU A 23 34.32 7.47 17.01
N LEU A 24 35.01 6.50 16.40
CA LEU A 24 34.71 6.04 15.04
C LEU A 24 33.38 5.28 14.99
N MET A 25 33.07 4.47 16.00
CA MET A 25 31.76 3.82 16.15
C MET A 25 30.64 4.83 16.35
N LEU A 26 30.83 5.83 17.22
CA LEU A 26 29.87 6.91 17.44
C LEU A 26 29.68 7.77 16.18
N LEU A 27 30.76 8.05 15.46
CA LEU A 27 30.74 8.81 14.22
C LEU A 27 30.04 8.01 13.12
N LEU A 28 30.28 6.70 13.01
CA LEU A 28 29.59 5.82 12.07
C LEU A 28 28.09 5.73 12.41
N ALA A 29 27.72 5.48 13.66
CA ALA A 29 26.34 5.43 14.11
C ALA A 29 25.61 6.77 13.89
N GLY A 30 26.28 7.88 14.21
CA GLY A 30 25.80 9.23 13.95
C GLY A 30 25.63 9.51 12.46
N LEU A 31 26.61 9.12 11.62
CA LEU A 31 26.51 9.21 10.17
C LEU A 31 25.38 8.36 9.61
N THR A 32 25.18 7.13 10.08
CA THR A 32 24.08 6.27 9.63
C THR A 32 22.72 6.85 10.01
N GLY A 33 22.57 7.33 11.25
CA GLY A 33 21.34 8.00 11.69
C GLY A 33 21.08 9.31 10.95
N ALA A 34 22.14 10.11 10.75
CA ALA A 34 22.07 11.33 9.95
C ALA A 34 21.77 11.01 8.49
N LEU A 35 22.34 9.95 7.90
CA LEU A 35 22.07 9.53 6.53
C LEU A 35 20.61 9.08 6.41
N TRP A 36 20.09 8.32 7.36
CA TRP A 36 18.69 7.87 7.40
C TRP A 36 17.71 9.03 7.57
N TYR A 37 18.05 10.01 8.43
CA TYR A 37 17.25 11.23 8.64
C TYR A 37 17.38 12.24 7.48
N TRP A 38 18.52 12.28 6.80
CA TRP A 38 18.80 13.11 5.63
C TRP A 38 18.32 12.47 4.32
N PHE A 39 17.98 11.17 4.34
CA PHE A 39 17.36 10.45 3.22
C PHE A 39 15.84 10.67 3.11
N PRO A 40 15.39 11.94 3.04
CA PRO A 40 14.33 12.29 2.10
C PRO A 40 14.62 13.53 1.23
N ALA A 41 15.89 13.96 1.06
CA ALA A 41 16.20 15.24 0.41
C ALA A 41 16.90 15.20 -0.97
N TRP A 42 17.33 14.05 -1.51
CA TRP A 42 18.04 14.03 -2.81
C TRP A 42 17.71 12.87 -3.77
N VAL A 43 16.44 12.41 -3.81
CA VAL A 43 15.90 11.73 -5.00
C VAL A 43 15.04 12.73 -5.77
N PRO A 44 15.59 13.41 -6.80
CA PRO A 44 14.83 14.38 -7.58
C PRO A 44 13.80 13.66 -8.46
N ARG A 45 12.51 13.80 -8.12
CA ARG A 45 11.39 13.44 -9.01
C ARG A 45 11.22 14.41 -10.20
N ARG A 46 12.22 15.25 -10.50
CA ARG A 46 12.24 16.23 -11.60
C ARG A 46 13.66 16.41 -12.13
N TRP A 47 13.92 15.90 -13.33
CA TRP A 47 15.15 16.16 -14.09
C TRP A 47 15.39 17.66 -14.32
N PRO A 48 16.66 18.12 -14.36
CA PRO A 48 16.99 19.51 -14.63
C PRO A 48 16.48 19.89 -16.04
N ARG A 49 15.66 20.94 -16.09
CA ARG A 49 15.17 21.48 -17.36
C ARG A 49 16.32 22.17 -18.06
N TRP A 50 16.89 21.48 -19.04
CA TRP A 50 17.82 22.03 -20.02
C TRP A 50 17.20 23.31 -20.63
N ARG A 51 17.78 24.48 -20.33
CA ARG A 51 17.33 25.79 -20.85
C ARG A 51 17.78 25.89 -22.30
N MET A 52 16.95 25.43 -23.23
CA MET A 52 17.06 25.79 -24.65
C MET A 52 16.86 27.32 -24.80
N PRO A 53 17.66 28.02 -25.61
CA PRO A 53 17.41 29.42 -25.95
C PRO A 53 16.06 29.54 -26.67
N ARG A 54 15.31 30.59 -26.31
CA ARG A 54 13.90 30.80 -26.71
C ARG A 54 13.79 31.08 -28.21
N PHE A 55 13.50 30.06 -29.01
CA PHE A 55 12.98 30.26 -30.37
C PHE A 55 11.56 30.85 -30.27
N ARG A 56 11.36 32.05 -30.84
CA ARG A 56 10.06 32.71 -30.93
C ARG A 56 9.19 31.97 -31.95
N LEU A 57 8.38 31.03 -31.47
CA LEU A 57 7.34 30.39 -32.29
C LEU A 57 6.11 31.32 -32.41
N PRO A 58 5.52 31.45 -33.61
CA PRO A 58 4.35 32.29 -33.85
C PRO A 58 3.11 31.74 -33.12
N ARG A 59 2.22 32.66 -32.73
CA ARG A 59 1.07 32.43 -31.84
C ARG A 59 0.04 31.48 -32.47
N LEU A 60 0.15 30.18 -32.17
CA LEU A 60 -0.96 29.24 -32.35
C LEU A 60 -1.94 29.36 -31.18
N ARG A 61 -3.18 29.75 -31.50
CA ARG A 61 -4.30 29.79 -30.56
C ARG A 61 -4.69 28.37 -30.17
N LEU A 62 -4.28 27.94 -28.98
CA LEU A 62 -4.76 26.71 -28.35
C LEU A 62 -6.03 27.00 -27.51
N PRO A 63 -7.07 26.16 -27.58
CA PRO A 63 -8.29 26.33 -26.78
C PRO A 63 -8.02 26.13 -25.28
N ARG A 64 -8.65 26.97 -24.46
CA ARG A 64 -8.46 27.02 -23.00
C ARG A 64 -9.07 25.77 -22.32
N PHE A 65 -8.25 24.76 -22.06
CA PHE A 65 -8.59 23.73 -21.07
C PHE A 65 -8.43 24.31 -19.66
N ARG A 66 -9.56 24.56 -19.01
CA ARG A 66 -9.67 25.06 -17.63
C ARG A 66 -9.18 23.98 -16.67
N ARG A 67 -7.90 24.07 -16.29
CA ARG A 67 -7.26 23.16 -15.33
C ARG A 67 -7.71 23.53 -13.92
N THR A 68 -8.72 22.85 -13.39
CA THR A 68 -9.11 22.99 -11.98
C THR A 68 -8.06 22.33 -11.10
N ARG A 69 -7.32 23.17 -10.38
CA ARG A 69 -6.37 22.79 -9.34
C ARG A 69 -7.18 22.30 -8.13
N LYS A 70 -7.23 20.99 -7.88
CA LYS A 70 -7.87 20.45 -6.67
C LYS A 70 -6.95 20.74 -5.48
N SER A 71 -7.21 21.87 -4.82
CA SER A 71 -6.64 22.23 -3.53
C SER A 71 -7.24 21.34 -2.45
N LYS A 72 -6.38 20.88 -1.55
CA LYS A 72 -6.74 20.26 -0.29
C LYS A 72 -7.38 21.34 0.62
N ALA A 73 -8.37 20.90 1.39
CA ALA A 73 -8.98 21.52 2.58
C ALA A 73 -10.31 22.29 2.41
N ALA A 74 -11.26 21.84 3.25
CA ALA A 74 -12.47 22.47 3.77
C ALA A 74 -13.78 22.38 2.96
N LYS A 75 -14.55 21.34 3.31
CA LYS A 75 -15.93 21.42 3.81
C LYS A 75 -16.97 22.08 2.90
N ALA A 76 -17.59 21.24 2.07
CA ALA A 76 -19.01 21.33 1.78
C ALA A 76 -19.62 19.99 2.19
N ALA A 77 -20.75 20.02 2.88
CA ALA A 77 -21.56 18.84 3.19
C ALA A 77 -22.06 18.24 1.88
N ALA A 78 -21.21 17.45 1.24
CA ALA A 78 -21.65 16.39 0.35
C ALA A 78 -22.13 15.27 1.27
N GLU A 79 -23.29 14.69 0.96
CA GLU A 79 -23.68 13.41 1.52
C GLU A 79 -22.45 12.48 1.54
N PRO A 80 -22.20 11.77 2.64
CA PRO A 80 -21.04 10.90 2.72
C PRO A 80 -21.17 9.83 1.64
N GLU A 81 -20.48 10.04 0.51
CA GLU A 81 -20.24 9.01 -0.50
C GLU A 81 -19.75 7.77 0.26
N PRO A 82 -20.42 6.63 0.10
CA PRO A 82 -20.11 5.45 0.89
C PRO A 82 -18.64 5.09 0.69
N VAL A 83 -17.91 5.02 1.80
CA VAL A 83 -16.46 4.75 1.78
C VAL A 83 -16.18 3.43 1.06
N PHE A 84 -17.11 2.48 1.11
CA PHE A 84 -17.09 1.22 0.37
C PHE A 84 -18.35 1.08 -0.47
N ALA A 85 -18.20 1.23 -1.78
CA ALA A 85 -19.27 0.96 -2.74
C ALA A 85 -19.25 -0.53 -3.13
N PRO A 86 -20.41 -1.14 -3.46
CA PRO A 86 -20.47 -2.52 -3.93
C PRO A 86 -19.62 -2.73 -5.18
N THR A 87 -19.27 -3.99 -5.46
CA THR A 87 -18.47 -4.37 -6.62
C THR A 87 -19.04 -3.76 -7.91
N VAL A 88 -18.22 -3.01 -8.65
CA VAL A 88 -18.62 -2.38 -9.91
C VAL A 88 -18.02 -3.12 -11.10
N VAL A 89 -18.89 -3.55 -12.02
CA VAL A 89 -18.50 -4.07 -13.33
C VAL A 89 -18.27 -2.89 -14.28
N LEU A 90 -17.11 -2.88 -14.95
CA LEU A 90 -16.74 -1.85 -15.91
C LEU A 90 -17.58 -1.97 -17.20
N ALA A 91 -17.54 -0.94 -18.04
CA ALA A 91 -18.33 -0.90 -19.29
C ALA A 91 -18.03 -2.05 -20.26
N ASP A 92 -16.86 -2.67 -20.17
CA ASP A 92 -16.43 -3.82 -20.96
C ASP A 92 -16.75 -5.18 -20.30
N GLY A 93 -17.52 -5.19 -19.21
CA GLY A 93 -17.89 -6.41 -18.48
C GLY A 93 -16.81 -6.93 -17.53
N THR A 94 -15.65 -6.27 -17.45
CA THR A 94 -14.55 -6.70 -16.57
C THR A 94 -14.65 -6.07 -15.18
N LEU A 95 -14.08 -6.71 -14.17
CA LEU A 95 -13.87 -6.08 -12.86
C LEU A 95 -12.60 -5.22 -12.88
N LEU A 96 -12.61 -4.10 -12.14
CA LEU A 96 -11.43 -3.24 -12.04
C LEU A 96 -10.21 -4.01 -11.51
N ALA A 97 -10.42 -4.91 -10.55
CA ALA A 97 -9.38 -5.79 -10.03
C ALA A 97 -8.77 -6.69 -11.13
N ASP A 98 -9.58 -7.21 -12.04
CA ASP A 98 -9.10 -8.06 -13.14
C ASP A 98 -8.27 -7.27 -14.14
N ARG A 99 -8.69 -6.04 -14.45
CA ARG A 99 -7.90 -5.14 -15.30
C ARG A 99 -6.55 -4.78 -14.67
N LEU A 100 -6.51 -4.58 -13.35
CA LEU A 100 -5.26 -4.34 -12.62
C LEU A 100 -4.35 -5.57 -12.67
N ALA A 101 -4.90 -6.77 -12.41
CA ALA A 101 -4.14 -8.01 -12.48
C ALA A 101 -3.55 -8.27 -13.89
N ALA A 102 -4.33 -7.99 -14.95
CA ALA A 102 -3.86 -8.10 -16.34
C ALA A 102 -2.71 -7.14 -16.68
N GLN A 103 -2.57 -6.03 -15.94
CA GLN A 103 -1.45 -5.08 -16.07
C GLN A 103 -0.24 -5.47 -15.19
N GLY A 104 -0.26 -6.63 -14.53
CA GLY A 104 0.78 -7.04 -13.57
C GLY A 104 0.71 -6.28 -12.24
N ARG A 105 -0.37 -5.52 -12.00
CA ARG A 105 -0.56 -4.65 -10.83
C ARG A 105 -1.23 -5.41 -9.68
N TYR A 106 -0.62 -6.51 -9.26
CA TYR A 106 -1.24 -7.48 -8.34
C TYR A 106 -1.56 -6.91 -6.95
N ALA A 107 -0.70 -6.05 -6.38
CA ALA A 107 -0.98 -5.44 -5.07
C ALA A 107 -2.25 -4.57 -5.10
N GLU A 108 -2.44 -3.84 -6.20
CA GLU A 108 -3.59 -2.96 -6.41
C GLU A 108 -4.84 -3.78 -6.75
N ALA A 109 -4.70 -4.87 -7.50
CA ALA A 109 -5.78 -5.83 -7.75
C ALA A 109 -6.31 -6.43 -6.45
N ILE A 110 -5.43 -6.93 -5.58
CA ILE A 110 -5.78 -7.51 -4.28
C ILE A 110 -6.50 -6.48 -3.40
N ARG A 111 -5.97 -5.25 -3.32
CA ARG A 111 -6.62 -4.16 -2.58
C ARG A 111 -8.02 -3.87 -3.13
N GLN A 112 -8.18 -3.84 -4.46
CA GLN A 112 -9.47 -3.60 -5.09
C GLN A 112 -10.45 -4.74 -4.80
N ARG A 113 -10.04 -6.01 -4.87
CA ARG A 113 -10.90 -7.15 -4.51
C ARG A 113 -11.36 -7.11 -3.06
N LEU A 114 -10.48 -6.70 -2.14
CA LEU A 114 -10.86 -6.50 -0.74
C LEU A 114 -11.87 -5.35 -0.60
N ARG A 115 -11.63 -4.24 -1.28
CA ARG A 115 -12.57 -3.10 -1.28
C ARG A 115 -13.95 -3.51 -1.81
N ASP A 116 -13.97 -4.28 -2.88
CA ASP A 116 -15.17 -4.81 -3.53
C ASP A 116 -15.95 -5.72 -2.56
N ILE A 117 -15.29 -6.67 -1.88
CA ILE A 117 -15.99 -7.56 -0.94
C ILE A 117 -16.50 -6.84 0.31
N VAL A 118 -15.77 -5.84 0.81
CA VAL A 118 -16.26 -4.99 1.91
C VAL A 118 -17.46 -4.17 1.46
N GLY A 119 -17.45 -3.68 0.22
CA GLY A 119 -18.60 -3.04 -0.41
C GLY A 119 -19.81 -3.95 -0.51
N ASP A 120 -19.62 -5.18 -0.97
CA ASP A 120 -20.68 -6.20 -1.06
C ASP A 120 -21.27 -6.52 0.32
N LEU A 121 -20.42 -6.70 1.35
CA LEU A 121 -20.85 -6.93 2.74
C LEU A 121 -21.60 -5.73 3.32
N THR A 122 -21.18 -4.51 2.97
CA THR A 122 -21.84 -3.27 3.41
C THR A 122 -23.21 -3.13 2.75
N ALA A 123 -23.29 -3.37 1.44
CA ALA A 123 -24.55 -3.35 0.69
C ALA A 123 -25.54 -4.40 1.20
N ALA A 124 -25.04 -5.55 1.66
CA ALA A 124 -25.83 -6.61 2.29
C ALA A 124 -26.20 -6.33 3.77
N GLY A 125 -25.74 -5.21 4.34
CA GLY A 125 -25.99 -4.85 5.75
C GLY A 125 -25.26 -5.73 6.77
N VAL A 126 -24.28 -6.53 6.34
CA VAL A 126 -23.51 -7.42 7.22
C VAL A 126 -22.49 -6.62 8.06
N VAL A 127 -21.99 -5.52 7.50
CA VAL A 127 -21.04 -4.62 8.16
C VAL A 127 -21.40 -3.17 7.84
N ALA A 128 -21.03 -2.26 8.75
CA ALA A 128 -21.16 -0.81 8.56
C ALA A 128 -19.83 -0.12 8.90
N PRO A 129 -18.78 -0.28 8.07
CA PRO A 129 -17.45 0.25 8.35
C PRO A 129 -17.45 1.77 8.39
N LEU A 130 -16.89 2.32 9.46
CA LEU A 130 -16.69 3.75 9.63
C LEU A 130 -15.39 4.19 8.92
N PRO A 131 -15.24 5.49 8.63
CA PRO A 131 -13.96 6.01 8.16
C PRO A 131 -12.84 5.67 9.15
N GLY A 132 -11.79 4.99 8.67
CA GLY A 132 -10.65 4.55 9.48
C GLY A 132 -10.74 3.12 10.00
N THR A 133 -11.87 2.42 9.81
CA THR A 133 -11.98 1.00 10.17
C THR A 133 -10.95 0.16 9.42
N THR A 134 -10.24 -0.70 10.14
CA THR A 134 -9.22 -1.58 9.57
C THR A 134 -9.86 -2.80 8.89
N ALA A 135 -9.14 -3.43 7.96
CA ALA A 135 -9.64 -4.65 7.31
C ALA A 135 -9.89 -5.78 8.32
N ALA A 136 -9.05 -5.90 9.36
CA ALA A 136 -9.20 -6.87 10.44
C ALA A 136 -10.48 -6.61 11.26
N GLU A 137 -10.77 -5.35 11.58
CA GLU A 137 -12.02 -4.97 12.25
C GLU A 137 -13.24 -5.30 11.40
N VAL A 138 -13.19 -5.08 10.08
CA VAL A 138 -14.27 -5.49 9.18
C VAL A 138 -14.45 -7.01 9.19
N ALA A 139 -13.36 -7.77 9.14
CA ALA A 139 -13.41 -9.23 9.18
C ALA A 139 -14.00 -9.74 10.50
N ALA A 140 -13.61 -9.17 11.64
CA ALA A 140 -14.16 -9.49 12.95
C ALA A 140 -15.66 -9.16 13.03
N SER A 141 -16.07 -7.97 12.58
CA SER A 141 -17.48 -7.57 12.53
C SER A 141 -18.29 -8.51 11.63
N ALA A 142 -17.80 -8.84 10.44
CA ALA A 142 -18.48 -9.75 9.53
C ALA A 142 -18.59 -11.17 10.11
N ALA A 143 -17.56 -11.65 10.79
CA ALA A 143 -17.58 -12.95 11.45
C ALA A 143 -18.63 -13.02 12.57
N ALA A 144 -18.83 -11.94 13.32
CA ALA A 144 -19.84 -11.87 14.37
C ALA A 144 -21.27 -11.93 13.81
N HIS A 145 -21.54 -11.26 12.67
CA HIS A 145 -22.87 -11.24 12.07
C HIS A 145 -23.13 -12.42 11.13
N ARG A 146 -22.09 -12.99 10.53
CA ARG A 146 -22.19 -14.07 9.55
C ARG A 146 -20.98 -15.03 9.68
N PRO A 147 -21.00 -15.95 10.66
CA PRO A 147 -19.86 -16.82 10.97
C PRO A 147 -19.33 -17.63 9.77
N ALA A 148 -20.20 -17.97 8.82
CA ALA A 148 -19.83 -18.69 7.60
C ALA A 148 -18.73 -17.97 6.79
N VAL A 149 -18.70 -16.63 6.75
CA VAL A 149 -17.68 -15.91 5.95
C VAL A 149 -16.34 -15.74 6.68
N ALA A 150 -16.26 -16.09 7.96
CA ALA A 150 -15.11 -15.76 8.82
C ALA A 150 -13.78 -16.30 8.28
N GLY A 151 -13.73 -17.57 7.89
CA GLY A 151 -12.49 -18.20 7.41
C GLY A 151 -11.98 -17.57 6.11
N SER A 152 -12.85 -17.39 5.12
CA SER A 152 -12.46 -16.83 3.81
C SER A 152 -12.14 -15.34 3.88
N LEU A 153 -12.90 -14.56 4.67
CA LEU A 153 -12.63 -13.13 4.83
C LEU A 153 -11.39 -12.88 5.69
N GLY A 154 -11.16 -13.70 6.72
CA GLY A 154 -9.93 -13.69 7.50
C GLY A 154 -8.71 -13.94 6.60
N GLY A 155 -8.72 -15.03 5.83
CA GLY A 155 -7.64 -15.32 4.89
C GLY A 155 -7.40 -14.22 3.84
N ALA A 156 -8.47 -13.55 3.38
CA ALA A 156 -8.34 -12.42 2.45
C ALA A 156 -7.68 -11.20 3.12
N THR A 157 -8.02 -10.95 4.38
CA THR A 157 -7.47 -9.84 5.18
C THR A 157 -6.02 -10.08 5.56
N ASP A 158 -5.66 -11.32 5.89
CA ASP A 158 -4.28 -11.73 6.17
C ASP A 158 -3.42 -11.53 4.92
N LEU A 159 -3.85 -12.10 3.78
CA LEU A 159 -3.14 -11.95 2.51
C LEU A 159 -2.94 -10.48 2.11
N PHE A 160 -3.98 -9.64 2.29
CA PHE A 160 -3.85 -8.21 2.07
C PHE A 160 -2.82 -7.58 3.02
N SER A 161 -2.84 -7.94 4.31
CA SER A 161 -1.94 -7.39 5.30
C SER A 161 -0.48 -7.79 5.04
N GLU A 162 -0.25 -9.05 4.66
CA GLU A 162 1.06 -9.56 4.28
C GLU A 162 1.69 -8.77 3.12
N ILE A 163 0.88 -8.38 2.12
CA ILE A 163 1.35 -7.68 0.92
C ILE A 163 1.45 -6.18 1.16
N TRP A 164 0.46 -5.58 1.81
CA TRP A 164 0.37 -4.13 1.94
C TRP A 164 1.20 -3.56 3.10
N TYR A 165 1.34 -4.34 4.18
CA TYR A 165 2.07 -3.94 5.38
C TYR A 165 3.31 -4.80 5.64
N GLY A 166 3.37 -6.02 5.11
CA GLY A 166 4.47 -6.96 5.33
C GLY A 166 5.64 -6.87 4.35
N ASP A 167 5.70 -5.83 3.51
CA ASP A 167 6.75 -5.58 2.49
C ASP A 167 7.02 -6.77 1.55
N ARG A 168 6.01 -7.65 1.36
CA ARG A 168 6.11 -8.78 0.43
C ARG A 168 5.66 -8.38 -0.98
N PRO A 169 6.42 -8.77 -2.03
CA PRO A 169 6.02 -8.50 -3.40
C PRO A 169 4.72 -9.24 -3.73
N ALA A 170 3.78 -8.54 -4.36
CA ALA A 170 2.55 -9.14 -4.86
C ALA A 170 2.84 -9.94 -6.13
N LEU A 171 2.41 -11.20 -6.16
CA LEU A 171 2.63 -12.15 -7.24
C LEU A 171 1.28 -12.58 -7.85
N PRO A 172 1.28 -13.12 -9.08
CA PRO A 172 0.05 -13.63 -9.71
C PRO A 172 -0.68 -14.66 -8.82
N ALA A 173 0.07 -15.54 -8.14
CA ALA A 173 -0.48 -16.54 -7.24
C ALA A 173 -1.21 -15.91 -6.03
N HIS A 174 -0.78 -14.73 -5.57
CA HIS A 174 -1.48 -14.01 -4.50
C HIS A 174 -2.82 -13.44 -5.01
N ASP A 175 -2.87 -12.85 -6.21
CA ASP A 175 -4.14 -12.37 -6.77
C ASP A 175 -5.13 -13.52 -6.99
N GLU A 176 -4.66 -14.67 -7.46
CA GLU A 176 -5.50 -15.84 -7.66
C GLU A 176 -6.06 -16.37 -6.33
N ARG A 177 -5.20 -16.46 -5.30
CA ARG A 177 -5.66 -16.81 -3.95
C ARG A 177 -6.69 -15.82 -3.42
N MET A 178 -6.48 -14.52 -3.63
CA MET A 178 -7.43 -13.47 -3.24
C MET A 178 -8.76 -13.61 -3.98
N ARG A 179 -8.72 -13.94 -5.28
CA ARG A 179 -9.91 -14.20 -6.10
C ARG A 179 -10.72 -15.37 -5.53
N VAL A 180 -10.06 -16.48 -5.20
CA VAL A 180 -10.72 -17.65 -4.58
C VAL A 180 -11.38 -17.24 -3.25
N LEU A 181 -10.63 -16.63 -2.34
CA LEU A 181 -11.13 -16.22 -1.02
C LEU A 181 -12.32 -15.25 -1.11
N THR A 182 -12.26 -14.25 -2.00
CA THR A 182 -13.36 -13.31 -2.17
C THR A 182 -14.57 -13.92 -2.88
N GLY A 183 -14.36 -14.87 -3.81
CA GLY A 183 -15.44 -15.67 -4.40
C GLY A 183 -16.17 -16.52 -3.36
N ASP A 184 -15.39 -17.16 -2.50
CA ASP A 184 -15.85 -17.95 -1.36
C ASP A 184 -16.70 -17.14 -0.37
N VAL A 185 -16.29 -15.90 -0.04
CA VAL A 185 -17.11 -15.00 0.77
C VAL A 185 -18.46 -14.73 0.10
N ARG A 186 -18.47 -14.42 -1.20
CA ARG A 186 -19.73 -14.16 -1.94
C ARG A 186 -20.64 -15.38 -1.97
N LEU A 187 -20.07 -16.58 -2.13
CA LEU A 187 -20.84 -17.82 -2.10
C LEU A 187 -21.51 -18.02 -0.75
N ARG A 188 -20.73 -17.94 0.34
CA ARG A 188 -21.25 -18.10 1.71
C ARG A 188 -22.20 -16.99 2.12
N MET A 189 -22.06 -15.79 1.54
CA MET A 189 -23.04 -14.72 1.70
C MET A 189 -24.40 -15.07 1.06
N ARG A 190 -24.44 -15.82 -0.04
CA ARG A 190 -25.69 -16.21 -0.70
C ARG A 190 -26.37 -17.41 -0.03
N GLU A 191 -25.59 -18.37 0.43
CA GLU A 191 -26.09 -19.63 1.02
C GLU A 191 -26.75 -19.45 2.40
N GLY A 192 -26.37 -18.41 3.17
CA GLY A 192 -26.96 -18.12 4.48
C GLY A 192 -28.28 -17.33 4.46
N THR A 193 -29.04 -17.39 3.36
CA THR A 193 -30.34 -16.71 3.24
C THR A 193 -31.42 -17.78 3.39
N PRO A 194 -32.11 -17.89 4.54
CA PRO A 194 -33.25 -18.78 4.71
C PRO A 194 -34.47 -18.30 3.90
#